data_AF-A0A3D0NCS8-F1
#
_entry.id   AF-A0A3D0NCS8-F1
#
_cell.length_a   1.000
_cell.length_b   1.000
_cell.length_c   1.000
_cell.angle_alpha   90.00
_cell.angle_beta   90.00
_cell.angle_gamma   90.00
#
_symmetry.space_group_name_H-M   'P 1'
#
loop_
_entity.id
_entity.type
_entity.pdbx_description
1 polymer ?
#
loop_
_entity_poly.entity_id
_entity_poly.type
_entity_poly.pdbx_seq_one_letter_code
_entity_poly.pdbx_strand_id
1 'polypeptide(L)'
;MVKTLLSLFLVGVFSLPAFGQRRENDYYQLQTLVSAQAKTHSRDKRWRPDTNEVVLEVTGLTSLEDGRLAVAIRKGEIWILSNLEGDPKNIEYSLFADALHDPMGLVFKDGTFYTAQRAELTAIRDTDGDGYADEYENLAAGWGVTGNYHEYTYGPKLDHQGNFWVTLNMGMGDHAYNGDDLWRGWGVKIDQQGKLTPVCSGMRSPSGFGANQQGDMFFTDQQGNWIATCSLHHMREDSFFGHPWGLRSPHSDKFPTSQEVDKLSPGVPWPAAIPR
;
A
#
# COMPACT_ATOMS: atom_id res chain seq x y z
N MET A 1 5.60 50.80 -68.98
CA MET A 1 5.44 50.84 -67.50
C MET A 1 4.95 49.47 -67.08
N VAL A 2 5.88 48.65 -66.57
CA VAL A 2 5.73 47.21 -66.33
C VAL A 2 4.79 46.99 -65.14
N LYS A 3 3.74 46.16 -65.30
CA LYS A 3 2.96 45.60 -64.19
C LYS A 3 3.27 44.12 -64.09
N THR A 4 3.97 43.77 -63.01
CA THR A 4 4.36 42.42 -62.59
C THR A 4 3.13 41.60 -62.23
N LEU A 5 2.93 40.43 -62.86
CA LEU A 5 1.98 39.41 -62.38
C LEU A 5 2.66 38.60 -61.29
N LEU A 6 2.09 38.60 -60.08
CA LEU A 6 2.45 37.71 -58.99
C LEU A 6 1.64 36.41 -59.14
N SER A 7 2.32 35.29 -59.35
CA SER A 7 1.71 33.96 -59.30
C SER A 7 1.69 33.47 -57.85
N LEU A 8 0.51 33.35 -57.23
CA LEU A 8 0.36 32.65 -55.96
C LEU A 8 0.22 31.15 -56.23
N PHE A 9 1.19 30.36 -55.79
CA PHE A 9 1.06 28.91 -55.64
C PHE A 9 0.29 28.62 -54.34
N LEU A 10 -0.91 28.04 -54.46
CA LEU A 10 -1.64 27.46 -53.32
C LEU A 10 -1.03 26.08 -53.03
N VAL A 11 -0.22 25.96 -51.97
CA VAL A 11 0.16 24.66 -51.42
C VAL A 11 -0.96 24.21 -50.50
N GLY A 12 -1.75 23.23 -50.95
CA GLY A 12 -2.74 22.56 -50.11
C GLY A 12 -2.02 21.79 -49.00
N VAL A 13 -2.12 22.27 -47.77
CA VAL A 13 -1.75 21.51 -46.58
C VAL A 13 -2.87 20.48 -46.37
N PHE A 14 -2.65 19.24 -46.81
CA PHE A 14 -3.45 18.12 -46.35
C PHE A 14 -3.13 17.89 -44.88
N SER A 15 -4.02 18.32 -43.99
CA SER A 15 -4.01 17.89 -42.59
C SER A 15 -4.30 16.39 -42.56
N LEU A 16 -3.26 15.59 -42.38
CA LEU A 16 -3.41 14.21 -41.90
C LEU A 16 -4.25 14.25 -40.62
N PRO A 17 -5.31 13.44 -40.48
CA PRO A 17 -6.05 13.39 -39.24
C PRO A 17 -5.08 12.97 -38.15
N ALA A 18 -4.93 13.82 -37.13
CA ALA A 18 -4.20 13.50 -35.92
C ALA A 18 -4.68 12.13 -35.44
N PHE A 19 -3.76 11.17 -35.34
CA PHE A 19 -4.04 9.92 -34.64
C PHE A 19 -4.61 10.30 -33.28
N GLY A 20 -5.91 10.04 -33.08
CA GLY A 20 -6.60 10.35 -31.84
C GLY A 20 -5.80 9.74 -30.69
N GLN A 21 -5.38 10.58 -29.76
CA GLN A 21 -4.71 10.15 -28.55
C GLN A 21 -5.66 9.18 -27.85
N ARG A 22 -5.37 7.87 -27.93
CA ARG A 22 -6.20 6.85 -27.30
C ARG A 22 -6.32 7.20 -25.83
N ARG A 23 -7.56 7.33 -25.36
CA ARG A 23 -7.88 7.63 -23.97
C ARG A 23 -8.01 6.32 -23.21
N GLU A 24 -7.80 6.38 -21.90
CA GLU A 24 -7.89 5.19 -21.04
C GLU A 24 -9.30 4.55 -21.09
N ASN A 25 -10.34 5.39 -21.26
CA ASN A 25 -11.72 5.00 -21.54
C ASN A 25 -11.92 4.16 -22.81
N ASP A 26 -10.95 4.16 -23.73
CA ASP A 26 -11.04 3.36 -24.95
C ASP A 26 -10.68 1.88 -24.68
N TYR A 27 -10.14 1.56 -23.50
CA TYR A 27 -9.70 0.21 -23.11
C TYR A 27 -10.38 -0.31 -21.85
N TYR A 28 -10.73 0.58 -20.92
CA TYR A 28 -11.30 0.22 -19.64
C TYR A 28 -12.62 0.98 -19.43
N GLN A 29 -13.60 0.31 -18.84
CA GLN A 29 -14.75 1.00 -18.27
C GLN A 29 -14.26 1.74 -17.03
N LEU A 30 -14.01 3.05 -17.15
CA LEU A 30 -13.68 3.88 -16.00
C LEU A 30 -14.96 4.28 -15.28
N GLN A 31 -15.13 3.78 -14.06
CA GLN A 31 -16.12 4.27 -13.12
C GLN A 31 -15.40 5.20 -12.14
N THR A 32 -15.68 6.50 -12.24
CA THR A 32 -15.14 7.49 -11.30
C THR A 32 -16.08 7.59 -10.10
N LEU A 33 -15.72 6.94 -9.01
CA LEU A 33 -16.34 7.20 -7.71
C LEU A 33 -15.78 8.52 -7.17
N VAL A 34 -16.57 9.59 -7.25
CA VAL A 34 -16.19 10.88 -6.66
C VAL A 34 -16.34 10.74 -5.14
N SER A 35 -15.24 10.49 -4.44
CA SER A 35 -15.20 10.65 -2.99
C SER A 35 -15.51 12.11 -2.64
N ALA A 36 -16.21 12.34 -1.53
CA ALA A 36 -16.52 13.68 -1.05
C ALA A 36 -15.28 14.60 -1.14
N GLN A 37 -15.41 15.71 -1.86
CA GLN A 37 -14.32 16.67 -2.02
C GLN A 37 -14.02 17.25 -0.63
N ALA A 38 -12.78 17.08 -0.16
CA ALA A 38 -12.37 17.66 1.11
C ALA A 38 -12.67 19.18 1.11
N LYS A 39 -13.41 19.66 2.11
CA LYS A 39 -13.83 21.08 2.22
C LYS A 39 -12.63 22.04 2.28
N THR A 40 -11.44 21.53 2.60
CA THR A 40 -10.19 22.29 2.64
C THR A 40 -9.03 21.45 2.09
N HIS A 41 -7.96 22.11 1.65
CA HIS A 41 -6.74 21.46 1.16
C HIS A 41 -6.07 20.62 2.26
N SER A 42 -5.39 19.53 1.90
CA SER A 42 -4.73 18.56 2.80
C SER A 42 -3.66 19.13 3.76
N ARG A 43 -3.35 20.44 3.69
CA ARG A 43 -2.36 21.13 4.53
C ARG A 43 -2.88 22.47 5.07
N ASP A 44 -4.19 22.75 4.97
CA ASP A 44 -4.76 23.96 5.57
C ASP A 44 -4.64 23.86 7.09
N LYS A 45 -4.02 24.87 7.72
CA LYS A 45 -3.85 24.95 9.18
C LYS A 45 -5.18 25.01 9.94
N ARG A 46 -6.28 25.29 9.23
CA ARG A 46 -7.65 25.35 9.76
C ARG A 46 -8.47 24.13 9.35
N TRP A 47 -7.87 23.12 8.71
CA TRP A 47 -8.57 21.87 8.42
C TRP A 47 -9.14 21.31 9.73
N ARG A 48 -10.44 21.06 9.72
CA ARG A 48 -11.13 20.30 10.77
C ARG A 48 -11.91 19.19 10.08
N PRO A 49 -11.90 17.97 10.63
CA PRO A 49 -12.79 16.93 10.13
C PRO A 49 -14.22 17.45 10.28
N ASP A 50 -15.03 17.29 9.23
CA ASP A 50 -16.44 17.56 9.34
C ASP A 50 -17.04 16.59 10.36
N THR A 51 -17.76 17.10 11.35
CA THR A 51 -18.38 16.28 12.38
C THR A 51 -19.67 15.62 11.91
N ASN A 52 -20.20 16.03 10.75
CA ASN A 52 -21.46 15.55 10.19
C ASN A 52 -21.26 14.63 8.97
N GLU A 53 -20.02 14.40 8.54
CA GLU A 53 -19.69 13.55 7.38
C GLU A 53 -18.61 12.53 7.78
N VAL A 54 -18.78 11.28 7.35
CA VAL A 54 -17.76 10.25 7.54
C VAL A 54 -16.57 10.56 6.63
N VAL A 55 -15.51 11.14 7.19
CA VAL A 55 -14.23 11.29 6.48
C VAL A 55 -13.58 9.92 6.39
N LEU A 56 -13.65 9.30 5.20
CA LEU A 56 -13.26 7.90 5.02
C LEU A 56 -11.77 7.63 5.12
N GLU A 57 -10.84 8.57 4.85
CA GLU A 57 -9.37 8.32 4.95
C GLU A 57 -8.96 6.88 4.55
N VAL A 58 -9.39 6.43 3.36
CA VAL A 58 -9.36 5.00 2.98
C VAL A 58 -7.92 4.49 2.95
N THR A 59 -7.69 3.37 3.63
CA THR A 59 -6.38 2.71 3.74
C THR A 59 -6.35 1.33 3.10
N GLY A 60 -7.51 0.72 2.89
CA GLY A 60 -7.68 -0.55 2.20
C GLY A 60 -9.02 -0.63 1.49
N LEU A 61 -9.08 -1.38 0.39
CA LEU A 61 -10.33 -1.62 -0.33
C LEU A 61 -10.29 -2.98 -1.02
N THR A 62 -11.44 -3.64 -1.07
CA THR A 62 -11.63 -4.91 -1.79
C THR A 62 -13.05 -5.01 -2.33
N SER A 63 -13.20 -5.51 -3.54
CA SER A 63 -14.51 -5.81 -4.13
C SER A 63 -15.10 -7.06 -3.49
N LEU A 64 -16.41 -7.09 -3.33
CA LEU A 64 -17.18 -8.28 -2.96
C LEU A 64 -17.80 -8.90 -4.23
N GLU A 65 -18.11 -10.19 -4.16
CA GLU A 65 -18.64 -10.96 -5.31
C GLU A 65 -19.99 -10.45 -5.82
N ASP A 66 -20.76 -9.79 -4.93
CA ASP A 66 -22.07 -9.21 -5.23
C ASP A 66 -22.01 -7.78 -5.80
N GLY A 67 -20.81 -7.28 -6.10
CA GLY A 67 -20.60 -5.95 -6.67
C GLY A 67 -20.51 -4.82 -5.64
N ARG A 68 -20.64 -5.11 -4.35
CA ARG A 68 -20.35 -4.13 -3.29
C ARG A 68 -18.84 -3.91 -3.14
N LEU A 69 -18.46 -2.80 -2.49
CA LEU A 69 -17.08 -2.46 -2.18
C LEU A 69 -16.91 -2.38 -0.67
N ALA A 70 -15.96 -3.12 -0.12
CA ALA A 70 -15.56 -2.94 1.27
C ALA A 70 -14.35 -2.00 1.34
N VAL A 71 -14.34 -1.09 2.31
CA VAL A 71 -13.24 -0.15 2.55
C VAL A 71 -12.83 -0.19 4.02
N ALA A 72 -11.53 -0.35 4.27
CA ALA A 72 -10.93 -0.10 5.57
C ALA A 72 -10.51 1.36 5.66
N ILE A 73 -10.74 1.97 6.80
CA ILE A 73 -10.45 3.38 7.03
C ILE A 73 -9.48 3.57 8.19
N ARG A 74 -8.66 4.62 8.10
CA ARG A 74 -7.63 4.92 9.10
C ARG A 74 -8.18 5.07 10.53
N LYS A 75 -9.46 5.41 10.68
CA LYS A 75 -10.14 5.56 11.97
C LYS A 75 -10.46 4.24 12.69
N GLY A 76 -10.14 3.10 12.08
CA GLY A 76 -10.31 1.80 12.72
C GLY A 76 -11.61 1.09 12.37
N GLU A 77 -12.18 1.37 11.21
CA GLU A 77 -13.48 0.84 10.79
C GLU A 77 -13.37 0.17 9.41
N ILE A 78 -14.26 -0.80 9.15
CA ILE A 78 -14.53 -1.36 7.83
C ILE A 78 -15.97 -1.02 7.45
N TRP A 79 -16.14 -0.41 6.29
CA TRP A 79 -17.43 -0.03 5.73
C TRP A 79 -17.72 -0.80 4.44
N ILE A 80 -18.97 -1.21 4.27
CA ILE A 80 -19.49 -1.78 3.02
C ILE A 80 -20.26 -0.70 2.28
N LEU A 81 -19.88 -0.47 1.03
CA LEU A 81 -20.51 0.46 0.11
C LEU A 81 -21.33 -0.32 -0.92
N SER A 82 -22.59 0.04 -1.05
CA SER A 82 -23.52 -0.49 -2.06
C SER A 82 -24.01 0.62 -2.99
N ASN A 83 -24.72 0.23 -4.05
CA ASN A 83 -25.26 1.14 -5.05
C ASN A 83 -24.18 2.03 -5.70
N LEU A 84 -23.07 1.38 -6.08
CA LEU A 84 -21.89 2.04 -6.68
C LEU A 84 -22.14 2.52 -8.11
N GLU A 85 -23.18 2.00 -8.77
CA GLU A 85 -23.56 2.41 -10.11
C GLU A 85 -24.51 3.62 -10.07
N GLY A 86 -24.33 4.59 -10.97
CA GLY A 86 -25.22 5.74 -11.10
C GLY A 86 -24.73 6.99 -10.36
N ASP A 87 -25.65 7.75 -9.74
CA ASP A 87 -25.33 8.99 -9.04
C ASP A 87 -24.61 8.69 -7.72
N PRO A 88 -23.36 9.17 -7.51
CA PRO A 88 -22.60 8.95 -6.27
C PRO A 88 -23.32 9.38 -4.98
N LYS A 89 -24.34 10.25 -5.07
CA LYS A 89 -25.16 10.65 -3.92
C LYS A 89 -26.03 9.51 -3.37
N ASN A 90 -26.24 8.46 -4.15
CA ASN A 90 -27.06 7.32 -3.78
C ASN A 90 -26.23 6.15 -3.25
N ILE A 91 -24.90 6.31 -3.11
CA ILE A 91 -24.06 5.30 -2.46
C ILE A 91 -24.52 5.17 -1.01
N GLU A 92 -24.77 3.92 -0.60
CA GLU A 92 -25.14 3.58 0.77
C GLU A 92 -23.91 3.04 1.50
N TYR A 93 -23.82 3.35 2.79
CA TYR A 93 -22.69 3.00 3.64
C TYR A 93 -23.20 2.21 4.83
N SER A 94 -22.68 1.00 5.03
CA SER A 94 -23.00 0.16 6.18
C SER A 94 -21.71 -0.13 6.95
N LEU A 95 -21.69 0.13 8.25
CA LEU A 95 -20.56 -0.22 9.09
C LEU A 95 -20.55 -1.74 9.28
N PHE A 96 -19.42 -2.38 8.98
CA PHE A 96 -19.23 -3.83 9.16
C PHE A 96 -18.36 -4.14 10.37
N ALA A 97 -17.28 -3.40 10.60
CA ALA A 97 -16.39 -3.64 11.74
C ALA A 97 -15.85 -2.32 12.30
N ASP A 98 -15.52 -2.30 13.58
CA ASP A 98 -14.88 -1.17 14.25
C ASP A 98 -13.78 -1.63 15.24
N ALA A 99 -13.27 -0.72 16.05
CA ALA A 99 -12.23 -0.97 17.07
C ALA A 99 -10.89 -1.50 16.53
N LEU A 100 -10.56 -1.24 15.26
CA LEU A 100 -9.28 -1.61 14.64
C LEU A 100 -8.20 -0.54 14.88
N HIS A 101 -6.96 -0.97 15.10
CA HIS A 101 -5.82 -0.08 15.31
C HIS A 101 -5.08 0.22 14.00
N ASP A 102 -5.45 1.35 13.38
CA ASP A 102 -4.81 1.89 12.17
C ASP A 102 -4.73 0.83 11.05
N PRO A 103 -5.89 0.28 10.59
CA PRO A 103 -5.91 -0.77 9.58
C PRO A 103 -5.36 -0.23 8.26
N MET A 104 -4.51 -1.00 7.58
CA MET A 104 -3.69 -0.53 6.45
C MET A 104 -3.73 -1.46 5.24
N GLY A 105 -4.93 -1.77 4.78
CA GLY A 105 -5.19 -2.65 3.65
C GLY A 105 -6.35 -3.59 3.98
N LEU A 106 -6.95 -4.19 2.96
CA LEU A 106 -8.12 -5.04 3.14
C LEU A 106 -8.14 -6.13 2.07
N VAL A 107 -8.36 -7.36 2.50
CA VAL A 107 -8.61 -8.53 1.65
C VAL A 107 -9.90 -9.18 2.13
N PHE A 108 -10.74 -9.63 1.21
CA PHE A 108 -11.88 -10.49 1.49
C PHE A 108 -11.64 -11.85 0.84
N LYS A 109 -11.74 -12.93 1.62
CA LYS A 109 -11.54 -14.31 1.16
C LYS A 109 -12.36 -15.27 2.01
N ASP A 110 -13.10 -16.15 1.36
CA ASP A 110 -13.88 -17.22 2.01
C ASP A 110 -14.79 -16.70 3.14
N GLY A 111 -15.50 -15.60 2.89
CA GLY A 111 -16.40 -14.97 3.88
C GLY A 111 -15.70 -14.21 5.01
N THR A 112 -14.38 -14.11 4.99
CA THR A 112 -13.59 -13.47 6.04
C THR A 112 -12.88 -12.23 5.51
N PHE A 113 -12.92 -11.13 6.27
CA PHE A 113 -12.06 -9.97 6.02
C PHE A 113 -10.73 -10.14 6.73
N TYR A 114 -9.66 -9.72 6.07
CA TYR A 114 -8.32 -9.68 6.63
C TYR A 114 -7.75 -8.28 6.48
N THR A 115 -7.28 -7.69 7.58
CA THR A 115 -6.63 -6.38 7.58
C THR A 115 -5.39 -6.39 8.44
N ALA A 116 -4.32 -5.75 7.96
CA ALA A 116 -3.14 -5.54 8.77
C ALA A 116 -3.38 -4.30 9.64
N GLN A 117 -3.37 -4.53 10.95
CA GLN A 117 -3.27 -3.49 11.95
C GLN A 117 -1.79 -3.24 12.26
N ARG A 118 -1.52 -2.19 13.04
CA ARG A 118 -0.16 -1.84 13.45
C ARG A 118 0.59 -3.01 14.09
N ALA A 119 -0.06 -3.79 14.96
CA ALA A 119 0.58 -4.87 15.73
C ALA A 119 0.24 -6.30 15.27
N GLU A 120 -0.74 -6.48 14.38
CA GLU A 120 -1.26 -7.81 14.00
C GLU A 120 -1.92 -7.82 12.62
N LEU A 121 -2.09 -9.02 12.06
CA LEU A 121 -2.98 -9.34 10.96
C LEU A 121 -4.22 -9.96 11.58
N THR A 122 -5.37 -9.36 11.34
CA THR A 122 -6.63 -9.76 11.98
C THR A 122 -7.57 -10.34 10.95
N ALA A 123 -8.12 -11.51 11.25
CA ALA A 123 -9.25 -12.10 10.55
C ALA A 123 -10.54 -11.63 11.23
N ILE A 124 -11.51 -11.14 10.45
CA ILE A 124 -12.72 -10.48 10.94
C ILE A 124 -13.91 -11.12 10.24
N ARG A 125 -14.88 -11.60 11.03
CA ARG A 125 -16.06 -12.35 10.54
C ARG A 125 -17.32 -11.83 11.20
N ASP A 126 -18.41 -11.97 10.46
CA ASP A 126 -19.79 -11.92 10.94
C ASP A 126 -20.27 -13.38 11.00
N THR A 127 -20.46 -13.92 12.20
CA THR A 127 -20.81 -15.33 12.41
C THR A 127 -22.30 -15.58 12.58
N ASP A 128 -23.12 -14.54 12.74
CA ASP A 128 -24.57 -14.64 12.91
C ASP A 128 -25.40 -14.08 11.73
N GLY A 129 -24.74 -13.39 10.80
CA GLY A 129 -25.29 -12.91 9.53
C GLY A 129 -26.05 -11.60 9.64
N ASP A 130 -25.85 -10.80 10.69
CA ASP A 130 -26.52 -9.51 10.87
C ASP A 130 -25.89 -8.35 10.06
N GLY A 131 -24.77 -8.61 9.39
CA GLY A 131 -24.02 -7.64 8.60
C GLY A 131 -22.98 -6.85 9.39
N TYR A 132 -22.73 -7.23 10.65
CA TYR A 132 -21.73 -6.65 11.54
C TYR A 132 -20.79 -7.73 12.10
N ALA A 133 -19.52 -7.40 12.23
CA ALA A 133 -18.51 -8.34 12.69
C ALA A 133 -18.60 -8.57 14.20
N ASP A 134 -18.68 -9.83 14.60
CA ASP A 134 -18.74 -10.32 15.97
C ASP A 134 -17.50 -11.14 16.37
N GLU A 135 -16.66 -11.51 15.41
CA GLU A 135 -15.41 -12.25 15.64
C GLU A 135 -14.19 -11.51 15.09
N TYR A 136 -13.16 -11.37 15.94
CA TYR A 136 -11.87 -10.76 15.62
C TYR A 136 -10.75 -11.70 16.09
N GLU A 137 -10.13 -12.40 15.15
CA GLU A 137 -9.07 -13.37 15.41
C GLU A 137 -7.71 -12.77 15.01
N ASN A 138 -6.76 -12.71 15.96
CA ASN A 138 -5.37 -12.40 15.66
C ASN A 138 -4.75 -13.60 14.91
N LEU A 139 -4.69 -13.49 13.59
CA LEU A 139 -4.09 -14.52 12.74
C LEU A 139 -2.57 -14.51 12.89
N ALA A 140 -1.94 -13.34 12.90
CA ALA A 140 -0.49 -13.24 13.06
C ALA A 140 -0.08 -11.95 13.76
N ALA A 141 0.93 -12.05 14.61
CA ALA A 141 1.55 -10.92 15.30
C ALA A 141 3.03 -11.22 15.57
N GLY A 142 3.68 -10.39 16.39
CA GLY A 142 5.06 -10.64 16.85
C GLY A 142 6.13 -9.87 16.09
N TRP A 143 5.75 -9.00 15.15
CA TRP A 143 6.70 -8.10 14.48
C TRP A 143 7.14 -6.88 15.31
N GLY A 144 6.51 -6.68 16.48
CA GLY A 144 6.83 -5.64 17.44
C GLY A 144 6.50 -4.22 16.97
N VAL A 145 6.05 -3.37 17.91
CA VAL A 145 5.79 -1.94 17.68
C VAL A 145 6.24 -1.15 18.91
N THR A 146 6.81 0.03 18.72
CA THR A 146 7.33 0.88 19.81
C THR A 146 6.40 2.03 20.15
N GLY A 147 5.39 2.27 19.30
CA GLY A 147 4.54 3.46 19.37
C GLY A 147 5.08 4.63 18.55
N ASN A 148 6.21 4.47 17.84
CA ASN A 148 6.66 5.46 16.88
C ASN A 148 5.60 5.65 15.78
N TYR A 149 5.24 6.90 15.49
CA TYR A 149 4.12 7.22 14.60
C TYR A 149 4.29 6.68 13.18
N HIS A 150 5.52 6.41 12.73
CA HIS A 150 5.80 5.98 11.36
C HIS A 150 5.84 4.44 11.21
N GLU A 151 5.65 3.65 12.28
CA GLU A 151 5.66 2.17 12.23
C GLU A 151 4.35 1.58 11.68
N TYR A 152 3.99 1.93 10.45
CA TYR A 152 2.87 1.30 9.75
C TYR A 152 3.17 -0.16 9.39
N THR A 153 2.11 -0.94 9.29
CA THR A 153 2.15 -2.30 8.72
C THR A 153 1.22 -2.28 7.53
N TYR A 154 1.76 -2.29 6.31
CA TYR A 154 0.93 -2.23 5.11
C TYR A 154 0.53 -3.63 4.66
N GLY A 155 -0.74 -3.78 4.28
CA GLY A 155 -1.31 -5.03 3.79
C GLY A 155 -2.65 -5.42 4.44
N PRO A 156 -3.08 -6.68 4.28
CA PRO A 156 -2.37 -7.72 3.56
C PRO A 156 -2.51 -7.60 2.03
N LYS A 157 -1.63 -8.29 1.31
CA LYS A 157 -1.88 -8.77 -0.06
C LYS A 157 -1.73 -10.28 -0.10
N LEU A 158 -2.41 -10.93 -1.05
CA LEU A 158 -2.27 -12.37 -1.26
C LEU A 158 -1.24 -12.64 -2.36
N ASP A 159 -0.41 -13.67 -2.16
CA ASP A 159 0.30 -14.30 -3.26
C ASP A 159 -0.56 -15.36 -3.96
N HIS A 160 -0.03 -15.95 -5.03
CA HIS A 160 -0.71 -16.98 -5.81
C HIS A 160 -0.97 -18.30 -5.06
N GLN A 161 -0.26 -18.53 -3.96
CA GLN A 161 -0.48 -19.68 -3.08
C GLN A 161 -1.51 -19.37 -1.99
N GLY A 162 -2.02 -18.14 -1.96
CA GLY A 162 -2.96 -17.66 -0.95
C GLY A 162 -2.30 -17.25 0.36
N ASN A 163 -0.97 -17.18 0.46
CA ASN A 163 -0.32 -16.65 1.66
C ASN A 163 -0.53 -15.14 1.73
N PHE A 164 -0.64 -14.62 2.94
CA PHE A 164 -0.68 -13.19 3.17
C PHE A 164 0.73 -12.61 3.15
N TRP A 165 0.82 -11.37 2.68
CA TRP A 165 2.04 -10.59 2.68
C TRP A 165 1.78 -9.26 3.35
N VAL A 166 2.73 -8.82 4.17
CA VAL A 166 2.76 -7.49 4.76
C VAL A 166 4.14 -6.87 4.59
N THR A 167 4.18 -5.54 4.53
CA THR A 167 5.43 -4.78 4.58
C THR A 167 5.46 -3.91 5.84
N LEU A 168 6.61 -3.89 6.50
CA LEU A 168 6.75 -3.30 7.83
C LEU A 168 7.55 -2.01 7.72
N ASN A 169 6.88 -0.87 7.88
CA ASN A 169 7.48 0.45 7.68
C ASN A 169 8.53 0.76 8.75
N MET A 170 9.61 1.43 8.35
CA MET A 170 10.59 1.97 9.28
C MET A 170 9.98 3.07 10.16
N GLY A 171 10.38 3.15 11.43
CA GLY A 171 10.11 4.32 12.27
C GLY A 171 10.81 5.59 11.73
N MET A 172 10.42 6.76 12.23
CA MET A 172 11.02 8.04 11.85
C MET A 172 11.49 8.85 13.07
N GLY A 173 12.51 9.69 12.87
CA GLY A 173 13.08 10.56 13.91
C GLY A 173 13.97 9.82 14.91
N ASP A 174 14.18 10.41 16.07
CA ASP A 174 15.10 9.89 17.11
C ASP A 174 14.66 8.52 17.67
N HIS A 175 13.39 8.17 17.48
CA HIS A 175 12.80 6.89 17.87
C HIS A 175 12.68 5.90 16.70
N ALA A 176 13.36 6.13 15.57
CA ALA A 176 13.39 5.22 14.42
C ALA A 176 14.29 4.00 14.62
N TYR A 177 14.81 3.81 15.84
CA TYR A 177 15.73 2.74 16.15
C TYR A 177 15.01 1.38 16.07
N ASN A 178 15.45 0.56 15.14
CA ASN A 178 14.99 -0.82 15.02
C ASN A 178 15.83 -1.71 15.94
N GLY A 179 15.23 -2.20 17.03
CA GLY A 179 15.87 -3.14 17.96
C GLY A 179 15.88 -4.57 17.43
N ASP A 180 16.57 -5.46 18.14
CA ASP A 180 16.84 -6.85 17.70
C ASP A 180 15.58 -7.73 17.54
N ASP A 181 14.45 -7.35 18.15
CA ASP A 181 13.17 -8.07 18.07
C ASP A 181 12.15 -7.39 17.13
N LEU A 182 12.50 -6.26 16.51
CA LEU A 182 11.59 -5.46 15.70
C LEU A 182 11.79 -5.73 14.21
N TRP A 183 10.71 -6.11 13.53
CA TRP A 183 10.76 -6.50 12.12
C TRP A 183 10.65 -5.30 11.16
N ARG A 184 10.99 -4.07 11.59
CA ARG A 184 10.83 -2.89 10.73
C ARG A 184 11.77 -2.96 9.53
N GLY A 185 11.29 -2.50 8.37
CA GLY A 185 12.00 -2.55 7.10
C GLY A 185 11.93 -3.90 6.38
N TRP A 186 11.15 -4.86 6.88
CA TRP A 186 10.98 -6.19 6.28
C TRP A 186 9.70 -6.34 5.45
N GLY A 187 9.80 -7.16 4.39
CA GLY A 187 8.67 -7.82 3.76
C GLY A 187 8.52 -9.22 4.32
N VAL A 188 7.32 -9.55 4.79
CA VAL A 188 7.02 -10.78 5.52
C VAL A 188 5.85 -11.50 4.85
N LYS A 189 5.99 -12.82 4.70
CA LYS A 189 4.93 -13.73 4.29
C LYS A 189 4.32 -14.39 5.53
N ILE A 190 3.01 -14.55 5.55
CA ILE A 190 2.23 -15.14 6.64
C ILE A 190 1.37 -16.25 6.03
N ASP A 191 1.55 -17.48 6.50
CA ASP A 191 0.72 -18.61 6.04
C ASP A 191 -0.69 -18.59 6.67
N GLN A 192 -1.54 -19.54 6.28
CA GLN A 192 -2.92 -19.63 6.79
C GLN A 192 -2.99 -19.99 8.29
N GLN A 193 -1.87 -20.37 8.91
CA GLN A 193 -1.76 -20.69 10.33
C GLN A 193 -1.13 -19.53 11.13
N GLY A 194 -0.85 -18.40 10.47
CA GLY A 194 -0.26 -17.25 11.13
C GLY A 194 1.25 -17.26 11.25
N LYS A 195 1.95 -18.21 10.61
CA LYS A 195 3.41 -18.29 10.72
C LYS A 195 4.09 -17.23 9.88
N LEU A 196 4.86 -16.37 10.54
CA LEU A 196 5.71 -15.37 9.89
C LEU A 196 6.92 -16.04 9.22
N THR A 197 7.15 -15.70 7.95
CA THR A 197 8.34 -16.06 7.18
C THR A 197 8.96 -14.77 6.62
N PRO A 198 10.18 -14.40 7.05
CA PRO A 198 10.88 -13.24 6.48
C PRO A 198 11.27 -13.54 5.03
N VAL A 199 11.06 -12.56 4.15
CA VAL A 199 11.38 -12.71 2.72
C VAL A 199 12.52 -11.82 2.32
N CYS A 200 12.43 -10.52 2.62
CA CYS A 200 13.40 -9.52 2.20
C CYS A 200 13.41 -8.33 3.14
N SER A 201 14.48 -7.54 3.12
CA SER A 201 14.69 -6.44 4.06
C SER A 201 15.24 -5.19 3.38
N GLY A 202 15.40 -4.12 4.14
CA GLY A 202 15.97 -2.85 3.68
C GLY A 202 14.97 -1.92 3.01
N MET A 203 13.68 -2.09 3.28
CA MET A 203 12.64 -1.15 2.88
C MET A 203 12.64 0.04 3.83
N ARG A 204 12.26 1.22 3.34
CA ARG A 204 11.99 2.37 4.19
C ARG A 204 10.51 2.48 4.50
N SER A 205 9.70 2.91 3.52
CA SER A 205 8.25 3.11 3.60
C SER A 205 7.52 2.47 2.42
N PRO A 206 7.43 1.13 2.43
CA PRO A 206 6.91 0.32 1.33
C PRO A 206 5.37 0.30 1.30
N SER A 207 4.73 1.47 1.16
CA SER A 207 3.27 1.63 1.30
C SER A 207 2.43 1.04 0.15
N GLY A 208 3.04 0.81 -1.00
CA GLY A 208 2.39 0.14 -2.13
C GLY A 208 3.08 -1.18 -2.39
N PHE A 209 2.33 -2.29 -2.45
CA PHE A 209 2.85 -3.58 -2.86
C PHE A 209 1.74 -4.49 -3.40
N GLY A 210 2.12 -5.51 -4.16
CA GLY A 210 1.18 -6.46 -4.74
C GLY A 210 1.84 -7.43 -5.72
N ALA A 211 1.09 -8.46 -6.10
CA ALA A 211 1.53 -9.47 -7.06
C ALA A 211 1.33 -9.00 -8.50
N ASN A 212 2.22 -9.43 -9.41
CA ASN A 212 1.92 -9.46 -10.84
C ASN A 212 1.06 -10.70 -11.20
N GLN A 213 0.71 -10.85 -12.48
CA GLN A 213 -0.05 -12.01 -12.98
C GLN A 213 0.68 -13.37 -12.91
N GLN A 214 1.98 -13.38 -12.59
CA GLN A 214 2.77 -14.60 -12.38
C GLN A 214 2.92 -14.93 -10.88
N GLY A 215 2.52 -14.02 -10.00
CA GLY A 215 2.58 -14.17 -8.55
C GLY A 215 3.83 -13.57 -7.93
N ASP A 216 4.69 -12.93 -8.72
CA ASP A 216 5.86 -12.23 -8.21
C ASP A 216 5.39 -10.98 -7.45
N MET A 217 5.90 -10.83 -6.22
CA MET A 217 5.55 -9.69 -5.36
C MET A 217 6.45 -8.49 -5.67
N PHE A 218 5.84 -7.31 -5.78
CA PHE A 218 6.54 -6.04 -5.96
C PHE A 218 6.14 -5.06 -4.89
N PHE A 219 7.04 -4.13 -4.55
CA PHE A 219 6.72 -2.99 -3.70
C PHE A 219 7.24 -1.69 -4.30
N THR A 220 6.58 -0.60 -3.96
CA THR A 220 7.04 0.76 -4.16
C THR A 220 7.51 1.35 -2.85
N ASP A 221 8.69 1.96 -2.82
CA ASP A 221 9.21 2.65 -1.64
C ASP A 221 9.02 4.17 -1.73
N GLN A 222 8.93 4.86 -0.60
CA GLN A 222 8.91 6.32 -0.54
C GLN A 222 10.30 6.88 -0.23
N GLN A 223 10.66 7.95 -0.94
CA GLN A 223 11.91 8.68 -0.75
C GLN A 223 12.11 9.13 0.71
N GLY A 224 13.36 9.03 1.18
CA GLY A 224 13.80 9.53 2.47
C GLY A 224 15.20 9.04 2.84
N ASN A 225 15.44 8.77 4.12
CA ASN A 225 16.71 8.21 4.59
C ASN A 225 17.04 6.90 3.83
N TRP A 226 18.27 6.81 3.32
CA TRP A 226 18.81 5.70 2.51
C TRP A 226 18.12 5.41 1.16
N ILE A 227 16.87 5.82 0.98
CA ILE A 227 16.09 5.64 -0.25
C ILE A 227 16.00 6.97 -1.00
N ALA A 228 16.85 7.15 -2.01
CA ALA A 228 17.05 8.44 -2.68
C ALA A 228 15.85 8.91 -3.51
N THR A 229 15.06 7.99 -4.07
CA THR A 229 13.87 8.26 -4.89
C THR A 229 12.81 7.22 -4.60
N CYS A 230 11.54 7.53 -4.88
CA CYS A 230 10.51 6.50 -4.94
C CYS A 230 10.82 5.54 -6.09
N SER A 231 10.79 4.24 -5.81
CA SER A 231 11.24 3.17 -6.71
C SER A 231 10.27 2.01 -6.68
N LEU A 232 10.24 1.19 -7.75
CA LEU A 232 9.51 -0.08 -7.81
C LEU A 232 10.54 -1.22 -7.77
N HIS A 233 10.32 -2.22 -6.92
CA HIS A 233 11.23 -3.32 -6.69
C HIS A 233 10.49 -4.67 -6.68
N HIS A 234 11.16 -5.71 -7.17
CA HIS A 234 10.72 -7.10 -7.02
C HIS A 234 11.17 -7.63 -5.64
N MET A 235 10.22 -8.03 -4.78
CA MET A 235 10.40 -8.63 -3.45
C MET A 235 10.91 -10.07 -3.53
N ARG A 236 12.14 -10.25 -4.02
CA ARG A 236 12.78 -11.57 -4.09
C ARG A 236 13.24 -12.01 -2.70
N GLU A 237 13.17 -13.32 -2.46
CA GLU A 237 13.75 -13.94 -1.26
C GLU A 237 15.22 -13.52 -1.10
N ASP A 238 15.58 -13.24 0.15
CA ASP A 238 16.94 -12.88 0.59
C ASP A 238 17.54 -11.63 -0.07
N SER A 239 16.69 -10.75 -0.60
CA SER A 239 17.12 -9.47 -1.15
C SER A 239 17.14 -8.35 -0.11
N PHE A 240 18.15 -7.48 -0.23
CA PHE A 240 18.28 -6.24 0.56
C PHE A 240 18.09 -5.01 -0.33
N PHE A 241 17.19 -4.09 0.08
CA PHE A 241 16.80 -2.93 -0.72
C PHE A 241 17.40 -1.58 -0.28
N GLY A 242 18.39 -1.61 0.61
CA GLY A 242 19.29 -0.48 0.83
C GLY A 242 19.15 0.24 2.17
N HIS A 243 18.05 0.06 2.92
CA HIS A 243 17.89 0.69 4.23
C HIS A 243 18.52 -0.17 5.37
N PRO A 244 19.73 0.15 5.87
CA PRO A 244 20.49 -0.74 6.74
C PRO A 244 19.85 -1.00 8.10
N TRP A 245 18.98 -0.11 8.60
CA TRP A 245 18.32 -0.36 9.89
C TRP A 245 17.33 -1.53 9.84
N GLY A 246 16.88 -1.96 8.65
CA GLY A 246 16.10 -3.20 8.53
C GLY A 246 16.92 -4.45 8.88
N LEU A 247 18.24 -4.39 8.73
CA LEU A 247 19.16 -5.49 9.03
C LEU A 247 19.53 -5.59 10.52
N ARG A 248 19.08 -4.65 11.36
CA ARG A 248 19.32 -4.75 12.81
C ARG A 248 18.52 -5.85 13.49
N SER A 249 17.49 -6.36 12.82
CA SER A 249 16.73 -7.51 13.31
C SER A 249 16.93 -8.67 12.34
N PRO A 250 17.92 -9.56 12.57
CA PRO A 250 18.21 -10.67 11.66
C PRO A 250 17.15 -11.76 11.85
N HIS A 251 16.07 -11.70 11.09
CA HIS A 251 15.09 -12.78 11.04
C HIS A 251 15.45 -13.88 10.04
N SER A 252 16.58 -13.72 9.34
CA SER A 252 17.12 -14.73 8.43
C SER A 252 18.65 -14.74 8.54
N ASP A 253 19.22 -15.95 8.63
CA ASP A 253 20.66 -16.20 8.73
C ASP A 253 21.44 -15.80 7.46
N LYS A 254 20.74 -15.39 6.40
CA LYS A 254 21.33 -14.91 5.14
C LYS A 254 21.63 -13.42 5.15
N PHE A 255 21.17 -12.70 6.16
CA PHE A 255 21.42 -11.27 6.35
C PHE A 255 22.37 -11.03 7.54
N PRO A 256 23.13 -9.92 7.54
CA PRO A 256 24.01 -9.60 8.65
C PRO A 256 23.20 -9.32 9.92
N THR A 257 23.81 -9.61 11.06
CA THR A 257 23.29 -9.28 12.40
C THR A 257 23.35 -7.78 12.66
N SER A 258 22.58 -7.28 13.64
CA SER A 258 22.66 -5.88 14.10
C SER A 258 24.08 -5.40 14.38
N GLN A 259 24.91 -6.26 14.95
CA GLN A 259 26.30 -5.95 15.29
C GLN A 259 27.20 -5.79 14.06
N GLU A 260 26.85 -6.42 12.94
CA GLU A 260 27.58 -6.33 11.68
C GLU A 260 27.13 -5.12 10.86
N VAL A 261 25.86 -4.71 10.96
CA VAL A 261 25.31 -3.53 10.27
C VAL A 261 26.10 -2.27 10.58
N ASP A 262 26.47 -2.06 11.85
CA ASP A 262 27.21 -0.88 12.30
C ASP A 262 28.67 -0.86 11.80
N LYS A 263 29.15 -1.99 11.28
CA LYS A 263 30.51 -2.15 10.72
C LYS A 263 30.51 -2.09 9.18
N LEU A 264 29.35 -1.96 8.53
CA LEU A 264 29.27 -1.90 7.07
C LEU A 264 29.89 -0.62 6.52
N SER A 265 30.69 -0.76 5.45
CA SER A 265 31.29 0.38 4.77
C SER A 265 30.23 1.22 4.04
N PRO A 266 30.08 2.52 4.33
CA PRO A 266 29.10 3.38 3.64
C PRO A 266 29.35 3.43 2.13
N GLY A 267 28.26 3.36 1.35
CA GLY A 267 28.33 3.47 -0.12
C GLY A 267 28.83 2.21 -0.85
N VAL A 268 29.05 1.10 -0.14
CA VAL A 268 29.42 -0.19 -0.73
C VAL A 268 28.19 -1.11 -0.75
N PRO A 269 27.85 -1.77 -1.88
CA PRO A 269 26.74 -2.71 -1.94
C PRO A 269 26.99 -3.99 -1.12
N TRP A 270 25.94 -4.56 -0.55
CA TRP A 270 25.97 -5.93 0.01
C TRP A 270 26.20 -6.98 -1.10
N PRO A 271 27.00 -8.05 -0.88
CA PRO A 271 27.74 -8.41 0.34
C PRO A 271 29.15 -7.79 0.45
N ALA A 272 29.59 -6.97 -0.51
CA ALA A 272 30.92 -6.36 -0.50
C ALA A 272 31.13 -5.36 0.66
N ALA A 273 30.05 -4.89 1.28
CA ALA A 273 30.09 -4.01 2.45
C ALA A 273 30.58 -4.67 3.75
N ILE A 274 30.66 -6.02 3.79
CA ILE A 274 31.16 -6.78 4.93
C ILE A 274 32.67 -6.55 5.07
N PRO A 275 33.17 -6.08 6.23
CA PRO A 275 34.60 -6.08 6.51
C PRO A 275 35.15 -7.51 6.42
N ARG A 276 36.14 -7.72 5.55
CA ARG A 276 36.87 -9.00 5.49
C ARG A 276 37.77 -9.19 6.71
#